data_AF-A0A1H9CMX3-F1
#
_entry.id   AF-A0A1H9CMX3-F1
#
_cell.length_a   1.000
_cell.length_b   1.000
_cell.length_c   1.000
_cell.angle_alpha   90.00
_cell.angle_beta   90.00
_cell.angle_gamma   90.00
#
_symmetry.space_group_name_H-M   'P 1'
#
loop_
_entity.id
_entity.type
_entity.pdbx_description
1 polymer ?
#
loop_
_entity_poly.entity_id
_entity_poly.type
_entity_poly.pdbx_seq_one_letter_code
_entity_poly.pdbx_strand_id
1 'polypeptide(L)'
;MTVTLGKRDRPEPDVVLAVEVVSDDSEARDRETKPRKYAAAGIPHFWRVEAGEGEDGAASPVVYAFELEPATRTYAVTGIHHERLKTDVPFPVDIDLTAVARRV
;
A
#
# COMPACT_ATOMS: atom_id res chain seq x y z
N MET A 1 39.21 3.62 -10.79
CA MET A 1 38.22 2.65 -11.30
C MET A 1 36.87 3.11 -10.82
N THR A 2 36.04 3.64 -11.72
CA THR A 2 34.71 4.12 -11.37
C THR A 2 33.74 3.32 -12.21
N VAL A 3 32.99 2.42 -11.58
CA VAL A 3 31.85 1.75 -12.22
C VAL A 3 30.64 2.62 -11.95
N THR A 4 30.31 3.50 -12.90
CA THR A 4 29.00 4.17 -12.92
C THR A 4 27.97 3.16 -13.36
N LEU A 5 27.19 2.64 -12.41
CA LEU A 5 26.02 1.82 -12.72
C LEU A 5 24.91 2.72 -13.27
N GLY A 6 24.49 2.49 -14.51
CA GLY A 6 23.37 3.19 -15.11
C GLY A 6 22.06 2.78 -14.45
N LYS A 7 21.02 3.60 -14.58
CA LYS A 7 19.64 3.40 -14.08
C LYS A 7 18.95 2.09 -14.57
N ARG A 8 19.65 1.22 -15.32
CA ARG A 8 19.17 0.00 -15.96
C ARG A 8 19.67 -1.30 -15.33
N ASP A 9 20.55 -1.24 -14.32
CA ASP A 9 21.16 -2.44 -13.71
C ASP A 9 20.67 -2.70 -12.26
N ARG A 10 19.55 -2.07 -11.84
CA ARG A 10 18.90 -2.42 -10.57
C ARG A 10 17.93 -3.57 -10.81
N PRO A 11 17.90 -4.61 -9.95
CA PRO A 11 16.90 -5.66 -10.06
C PRO A 11 15.52 -5.03 -9.86
N GLU A 12 14.71 -5.04 -10.91
CA GLU A 12 13.31 -4.65 -10.80
C GLU A 12 12.57 -5.66 -9.90
N PRO A 13 11.68 -5.20 -9.02
CA PRO A 13 11.22 -3.82 -8.87
C PRO A 13 12.09 -3.00 -7.88
N ASP A 14 12.35 -1.74 -8.23
CA ASP A 14 12.97 -0.74 -7.33
C ASP A 14 12.09 -0.42 -6.09
N VAL A 15 10.83 -0.89 -6.08
CA VAL A 15 9.81 -0.66 -5.05
C VAL A 15 9.19 -1.99 -4.64
N VAL A 16 9.28 -2.35 -3.36
CA VAL A 16 8.70 -3.59 -2.81
C VAL A 16 7.30 -3.39 -2.21
N LEU A 17 6.98 -2.17 -1.79
CA LEU A 17 5.67 -1.78 -1.25
C LEU A 17 5.29 -0.38 -1.76
N ALA A 18 4.11 -0.25 -2.35
CA ALA A 18 3.46 1.04 -2.60
C ALA A 18 2.35 1.26 -1.58
N VAL A 19 2.26 2.45 -0.99
CA VAL A 19 1.20 2.83 -0.04
C VAL A 19 0.49 4.06 -0.57
N GLU A 20 -0.84 3.99 -0.68
CA GLU A 20 -1.68 5.10 -1.16
C GLU A 20 -2.71 5.46 -0.10
N VAL A 21 -2.78 6.74 0.24
CA VAL A 21 -3.82 7.30 1.12
C VAL A 21 -4.90 7.91 0.26
N VAL A 22 -6.10 7.34 0.31
CA VAL A 22 -7.24 7.75 -0.49
C VAL A 22 -7.83 9.03 0.10
N SER A 23 -8.12 9.97 -0.79
CA SER A 23 -8.90 11.18 -0.54
C SER A 23 -10.02 11.26 -1.57
N ASP A 24 -11.01 12.11 -1.34
CA ASP A 24 -12.15 12.31 -2.24
C ASP A 24 -11.71 12.55 -3.71
N ASP A 25 -10.63 13.33 -3.90
CA ASP A 25 -10.10 13.67 -5.23
C ASP A 25 -9.22 12.58 -5.87
N SER A 26 -8.90 11.52 -5.13
CA SER A 26 -7.99 10.45 -5.57
C SER A 26 -8.63 9.07 -5.66
N GLU A 27 -9.90 8.91 -5.25
CA GLU A 27 -10.59 7.62 -5.20
C GLU A 27 -10.44 6.79 -6.48
N ALA A 28 -10.82 7.32 -7.64
CA ALA A 28 -10.76 6.59 -8.90
C ALA A 28 -9.30 6.21 -9.29
N ARG A 29 -8.33 7.08 -8.97
CA ARG A 29 -6.92 6.78 -9.25
C ARG A 29 -6.40 5.69 -8.32
N ASP A 30 -6.71 5.75 -7.04
CA ASP A 30 -6.14 4.87 -6.01
C ASP A 30 -6.86 3.52 -5.91
N ARG A 31 -8.17 3.47 -6.20
CA ARG A 31 -8.95 2.24 -6.21
C ARG A 31 -8.80 1.46 -7.52
N GLU A 32 -8.61 2.12 -8.66
CA GLU A 32 -8.69 1.47 -9.98
C GLU A 32 -7.43 1.62 -10.84
N THR A 33 -6.96 2.86 -11.04
CA THR A 33 -5.94 3.13 -12.06
C THR A 33 -4.53 2.74 -11.61
N LYS A 34 -4.13 3.16 -10.41
CA LYS A 34 -2.80 2.93 -9.85
C LYS A 34 -2.53 1.44 -9.56
N PRO A 35 -3.46 0.65 -8.98
CA PRO A 35 -3.21 -0.78 -8.77
C PRO A 35 -2.82 -1.50 -10.07
N ARG A 36 -3.49 -1.19 -11.18
CA ARG A 36 -3.15 -1.77 -12.50
C ARG A 36 -1.75 -1.38 -12.97
N LYS A 37 -1.35 -0.11 -12.76
CA LYS A 37 0.00 0.37 -13.13
C LYS A 37 1.09 -0.27 -12.27
N TYR A 38 0.85 -0.42 -10.97
CA TYR A 38 1.79 -1.03 -10.03
C TYR A 38 1.96 -2.53 -10.28
N ALA A 39 0.86 -3.24 -10.55
CA ALA A 39 0.89 -4.64 -10.93
C ALA A 39 1.63 -4.87 -12.26
N ALA A 40 1.42 -4.00 -13.25
CA ALA A 40 2.17 -4.04 -14.51
C ALA A 40 3.67 -3.77 -14.32
N ALA A 41 4.04 -2.94 -13.33
CA ALA A 41 5.41 -2.67 -12.93
C ALA A 41 6.01 -3.74 -11.99
N GLY A 42 5.24 -4.76 -11.60
CA GLY A 42 5.74 -5.87 -10.78
C GLY A 42 5.91 -5.55 -9.29
N ILE A 43 5.30 -4.48 -8.77
CA ILE A 43 5.42 -4.13 -7.35
C ILE A 43 4.72 -5.21 -6.51
N PRO A 44 5.40 -5.95 -5.62
CA PRO A 44 4.83 -7.13 -4.98
C PRO A 44 3.74 -6.81 -3.97
N HIS A 45 3.88 -5.71 -3.22
CA HIS A 45 2.91 -5.31 -2.20
C HIS A 45 2.31 -3.94 -2.50
N PHE A 46 1.01 -3.81 -2.27
CA PHE A 46 0.29 -2.55 -2.37
C PHE A 46 -0.64 -2.41 -1.17
N TRP A 47 -0.57 -1.26 -0.48
CA TRP A 47 -1.51 -0.92 0.59
C TRP A 47 -2.35 0.29 0.18
N ARG A 48 -3.65 0.19 0.41
CA ARG A 48 -4.60 1.29 0.21
C ARG A 48 -5.18 1.67 1.58
N VAL A 49 -4.95 2.92 1.98
CA VAL A 49 -5.45 3.48 3.23
C VAL A 49 -6.68 4.32 2.93
N GLU A 50 -7.83 3.93 3.47
CA GLU A 50 -9.09 4.64 3.29
C GLU A 50 -9.57 5.24 4.61
N ALA A 51 -10.39 6.29 4.53
CA ALA A 51 -11.11 6.80 5.70
C ALA A 51 -12.34 5.91 5.93
N GLY A 52 -12.37 5.20 7.06
CA GLY A 52 -13.55 4.55 7.59
C GLY A 52 -14.14 5.33 8.78
N GLU A 53 -15.13 4.74 9.42
CA GLU A 53 -15.78 5.29 10.61
C GLU A 53 -15.31 4.54 11.86
N GLY A 54 -14.85 5.28 12.87
CA GLY A 54 -14.53 4.77 14.21
C GLY A 54 -15.77 4.62 15.09
N GLU A 55 -15.61 4.00 16.26
CA GLU A 55 -16.71 3.74 17.20
C GLU A 55 -17.40 5.02 17.70
N ASP A 56 -16.68 6.14 17.75
CA ASP A 56 -17.16 7.46 18.13
C ASP A 56 -17.68 8.30 16.96
N GLY A 57 -17.75 7.71 15.76
CA GLY A 57 -18.14 8.39 14.52
C GLY A 57 -17.05 9.30 13.94
N ALA A 58 -15.84 9.32 14.53
CA ALA A 58 -14.70 10.02 13.97
C ALA A 58 -14.11 9.23 12.78
N ALA A 59 -13.39 9.92 11.90
CA ALA A 59 -12.66 9.25 10.82
C ALA A 59 -11.57 8.34 11.40
N SER A 60 -11.59 7.07 11.00
CA SER A 60 -10.60 6.07 11.40
C SER A 60 -9.96 5.44 10.17
N PRO A 61 -8.62 5.35 10.07
CA PRO A 61 -7.96 4.80 8.89
C PRO A 61 -8.17 3.29 8.79
N VAL A 62 -8.55 2.82 7.61
CA VAL A 62 -8.63 1.40 7.26
C VAL A 62 -7.55 1.08 6.23
N VAL A 63 -6.69 0.11 6.52
CA VAL A 63 -5.64 -0.33 5.61
C VAL A 63 -6.05 -1.62 4.92
N TYR A 64 -6.21 -1.57 3.61
CA TYR A 64 -6.35 -2.73 2.74
C TYR A 64 -4.97 -3.14 2.24
N ALA A 65 -4.52 -4.34 2.61
CA ALA A 65 -3.26 -4.91 2.16
C ALA A 65 -3.47 -5.85 0.98
N PHE A 66 -2.62 -5.71 -0.04
CA PHE A 66 -2.66 -6.52 -1.25
C PHE A 66 -1.29 -7.09 -1.60
N GLU A 67 -1.31 -8.29 -2.20
CA GLU A 67 -0.15 -8.92 -2.82
C GLU A 67 -0.38 -9.18 -4.30
N LEU A 68 0.67 -8.99 -5.10
CA LEU A 68 0.65 -9.22 -6.53
C LEU A 68 0.64 -10.72 -6.80
N GLU A 69 -0.41 -11.19 -7.48
CA GLU A 69 -0.44 -12.55 -8.01
C GLU A 69 0.36 -12.57 -9.34
N PRO A 70 1.47 -13.35 -9.42
CA PRO A 70 2.38 -13.26 -10.56
C PRO A 70 1.81 -13.72 -11.91
N ALA A 71 0.90 -14.69 -11.93
CA ALA A 71 0.38 -15.27 -13.18
C ALA A 71 -0.61 -14.34 -13.90
N THR A 72 -1.42 -13.62 -13.15
CA THR A 72 -2.49 -12.75 -13.62
C THR A 72 -2.09 -11.29 -13.63
N ARG A 73 -1.02 -10.93 -12.90
CA ARG A 73 -0.62 -9.54 -12.63
C ARG A 73 -1.79 -8.72 -12.07
N THR A 74 -2.47 -9.30 -11.09
CA THR A 74 -3.53 -8.64 -10.36
C THR A 74 -3.24 -8.69 -8.86
N TYR A 75 -3.76 -7.71 -8.13
CA TYR A 75 -3.63 -7.67 -6.68
C TYR A 75 -4.73 -8.49 -6.01
N ALA A 76 -4.34 -9.41 -5.14
CA ALA A 76 -5.23 -10.12 -4.23
C ALA A 76 -5.19 -9.47 -2.85
N VAL A 77 -6.36 -9.34 -2.19
CA VAL A 77 -6.42 -8.85 -0.80
C VAL A 77 -5.84 -9.90 0.13
N THR A 78 -4.91 -9.49 0.99
CA THR A 78 -4.32 -10.35 2.03
C THR A 78 -4.70 -9.91 3.44
N GLY A 79 -5.20 -8.68 3.61
CA GLY A 79 -5.69 -8.19 4.90
C GLY A 79 -6.50 -6.90 4.78
N ILE A 80 -7.38 -6.69 5.76
CA ILE A 80 -8.11 -5.43 5.98
C ILE A 80 -7.98 -5.11 7.47
N HIS A 81 -7.37 -3.98 7.79
CA HIS A 81 -6.95 -3.61 9.15
C HIS A 81 -7.60 -2.30 9.58
N HIS A 82 -8.25 -2.29 10.75
CA HIS A 82 -9.01 -1.12 11.25
C HIS A 82 -8.34 -0.46 12.46
N GLU A 83 -7.95 -1.24 13.48
CA GLU A 83 -7.36 -0.71 14.72
C GLU A 83 -5.85 -0.90 14.79
N ARG A 84 -5.36 -1.99 14.22
CA ARG A 84 -3.95 -2.38 14.25
C ARG A 84 -3.56 -2.98 12.91
N LEU A 85 -2.55 -2.41 12.28
CA LEU A 85 -1.85 -3.04 11.17
C LEU A 85 -0.65 -3.79 11.72
N LYS A 86 -0.71 -5.11 11.69
CA LYS A 86 0.41 -5.97 12.06
C LYS A 86 0.68 -6.98 10.96
N THR A 87 1.89 -6.95 10.40
CA THR A 87 2.34 -7.83 9.32
C THR A 87 3.84 -8.00 9.36
N ASP A 88 4.34 -9.17 8.98
CA ASP A 88 5.77 -9.46 8.85
C ASP A 88 6.27 -9.28 7.40
N VAL A 89 5.36 -9.05 6.45
CA VAL A 89 5.65 -8.86 5.02
C VAL A 89 5.15 -7.50 4.51
N PRO A 90 5.87 -6.86 3.57
CA PRO A 90 7.23 -7.22 3.10
C PRO A 90 8.34 -7.00 4.14
N PHE A 91 8.00 -6.36 5.26
CA PHE A 91 8.85 -6.19 6.42
C PHE A 91 7.97 -6.13 7.67
N PRO A 92 8.53 -6.40 8.87
CA PRO A 92 7.80 -6.26 10.11
C PRO A 92 7.27 -4.85 10.32
N VAL A 93 5.95 -4.72 10.40
CA VAL A 93 5.22 -3.48 10.70
C VAL A 93 4.20 -3.78 11.78
N ASP A 94 4.15 -2.90 12.77
CA ASP A 94 3.17 -2.99 13.86
C ASP A 94 2.72 -1.57 14.24
N ILE A 95 1.59 -1.14 13.67
CA ILE A 95 1.05 0.22 13.77
C ILE A 95 -0.31 0.18 14.46
N ASP A 96 -0.45 0.98 15.51
CA ASP A 96 -1.75 1.34 16.09
C ASP A 96 -2.43 2.39 15.22
N LEU A 97 -3.48 2.00 14.52
CA LEU A 97 -4.24 2.86 13.60
C LEU A 97 -5.17 3.82 14.37
N THR A 98 -5.56 3.49 15.59
CA THR A 98 -6.39 4.37 16.44
C THR A 98 -5.62 5.63 16.87
N ALA A 99 -4.30 5.54 16.95
CA ALA A 99 -3.43 6.66 17.30
C ALA A 99 -3.22 7.65 16.15
N VAL A 100 -3.52 7.27 14.90
CA VAL A 100 -3.22 8.06 13.69
C VAL A 100 -4.27 9.16 13.44
N ALA A 101 -5.48 9.01 13.98
CA ALA A 101 -6.58 9.98 13.80
C ALA A 101 -6.33 11.35 14.48
N ARG A 102 -5.29 11.48 15.31
CA ARG A 102 -4.93 12.74 15.97
C ARG A 102 -3.92 13.53 15.15
N ARG A 103 -4.40 14.39 14.25
CA ARG A 103 -3.62 15.55 13.79
C ARG A 103 -3.84 16.70 14.78
N VAL A 104 -2.74 17.18 15.38
CA VAL A 104 -2.62 18.51 16.03
C VAL A 104 -2.70 19.61 14.98
#